data_AF-A0A8S1XWT6-F1
#
_entry.id   AF-A0A8S1XWT6-F1
#
_cell.length_a   1.000
_cell.length_b   1.000
_cell.length_c   1.000
_cell.angle_alpha   90.00
_cell.angle_beta   90.00
_cell.angle_gamma   90.00
#
_symmetry.space_group_name_H-M   'P 1'
#
loop_
_entity.id
_entity.type
_entity.pdbx_description
1 polymer ?
#
loop_
_entity_poly.entity_id
_entity_poly.type
_entity_poly.pdbx_seq_one_letter_code
_entity_poly.pdbx_strand_id
1 'polypeptide(L)'
;MSQIKFCLYHQVYFGQGVYMASSQNNWKIDESSRMTCIKFNRWELELQVTDAQLEYKYVIADYDNPSLHQQIWERGNNRNVIKSKSNSSETIKDMWEKRMISLKLMALNNNSLAIVIGNFPALSTPIQMKLLEKKSMKYFTAKFYIDITNSDQVIQFQYYLLIKDPTPMEFISNPITLGISERNQEICQAISFYRIALC
;
A
#
# COMPACT_ATOMS: atom_id res chain seq x y z
N MET A 1 18.78 1.12 -15.67
CA MET A 1 18.66 1.33 -14.21
C MET A 1 17.52 2.31 -13.99
N SER A 2 16.73 2.16 -12.93
CA SER A 2 15.65 3.10 -12.63
C SER A 2 15.93 3.77 -11.30
N GLN A 3 15.92 5.10 -11.28
CA GLN A 3 16.04 5.87 -10.05
C GLN A 3 14.66 5.94 -9.38
N ILE A 4 14.59 5.44 -8.16
CA ILE A 4 13.36 5.45 -7.37
C ILE A 4 13.59 6.25 -6.10
N LYS A 5 12.66 7.17 -5.82
CA LYS A 5 12.66 7.98 -4.61
C LYS A 5 11.74 7.37 -3.56
N PHE A 6 12.31 6.93 -2.45
CA PHE A 6 11.58 6.44 -1.29
C PHE A 6 11.35 7.59 -0.31
N CYS A 7 10.09 7.80 0.07
CA CYS A 7 9.69 8.76 1.09
C CYS A 7 9.03 8.00 2.24
N LEU A 8 9.60 8.04 3.43
CA LEU A 8 9.01 7.45 4.63
C LEU A 8 8.52 8.54 5.58
N TYR A 9 7.29 8.38 6.09
CA TYR A 9 6.76 9.19 7.18
C TYR A 9 6.89 8.46 8.52
N HIS A 10 7.76 8.98 9.39
CA HIS A 10 7.95 8.50 10.77
C HIS A 10 8.75 9.51 11.62
N GLN A 11 8.41 9.61 12.89
CA GLN A 11 9.16 10.39 13.87
C GLN A 11 10.07 9.45 14.66
N VAL A 12 11.35 9.81 14.81
CA VAL A 12 12.33 9.07 15.62
C VAL A 12 12.86 9.95 16.74
N TYR A 13 13.54 9.37 17.72
CA TYR A 13 14.17 10.13 18.80
C TYR A 13 15.48 10.78 18.37
N PHE A 14 15.93 11.77 19.14
CA PHE A 14 17.23 12.39 18.94
C PHE A 14 18.35 11.33 19.01
N GLY A 15 19.35 11.44 18.12
CA GLY A 15 20.43 10.47 18.00
C GLY A 15 20.11 9.27 17.10
N GLN A 16 18.84 9.07 16.72
CA GLN A 16 18.43 7.98 15.83
C GLN A 16 18.35 8.43 14.36
N GLY A 17 18.57 7.49 13.46
CA GLY A 17 18.38 7.62 12.02
C GLY A 17 17.49 6.52 11.46
N VAL A 18 16.91 6.77 10.29
CA VAL A 18 16.18 5.76 9.51
C VAL A 18 17.07 5.27 8.38
N TYR A 19 17.13 3.96 8.22
CA TYR A 19 17.85 3.27 7.16
C TYR A 19 16.89 2.37 6.39
N MET A 20 17.27 2.03 5.16
CA MET A 20 16.54 1.09 4.32
C MET A 20 17.44 -0.09 3.94
N ALA A 21 17.15 -1.26 4.50
CA ALA A 21 17.75 -2.51 4.08
C ALA A 21 16.89 -3.17 2.99
N SER A 22 17.52 -3.93 2.10
CA SER A 22 16.87 -4.48 0.92
C SER A 22 17.51 -5.79 0.43
N SER A 23 16.85 -6.44 -0.51
CA SER A 23 17.44 -7.59 -1.22
C SER A 23 18.73 -7.22 -1.95
N GLN A 24 18.85 -5.98 -2.46
CA GLN A 24 19.98 -5.54 -3.27
C GLN A 24 21.27 -5.32 -2.44
N ASN A 25 21.15 -5.09 -1.13
CA ASN A 25 22.28 -4.97 -0.21
C ASN A 25 22.37 -6.14 0.78
N ASN A 26 21.77 -7.28 0.43
CA ASN A 26 21.77 -8.50 1.24
C ASN A 26 21.31 -8.28 2.69
N TRP A 27 20.37 -7.35 2.91
CA TRP A 27 19.80 -7.01 4.22
C TRP A 27 20.81 -6.50 5.26
N LYS A 28 22.01 -6.09 4.83
CA LYS A 28 23.04 -5.56 5.74
C LYS A 28 22.85 -4.07 5.97
N ILE A 29 22.78 -3.67 7.24
CA ILE A 29 22.54 -2.26 7.61
C ILE A 29 23.80 -1.40 7.45
N ASP A 30 24.99 -1.96 7.72
CA ASP A 30 26.25 -1.23 7.49
C ASP A 30 26.47 -0.86 6.02
N GLU A 31 25.91 -1.69 5.13
CA GLU A 31 25.88 -1.47 3.69
C GLU A 31 24.55 -0.82 3.23
N SER A 32 23.66 -0.45 4.17
CA SER A 32 22.37 0.14 3.87
C SER A 32 22.44 1.64 3.67
N SER A 33 21.53 2.14 2.86
CA SER A 33 21.45 3.56 2.58
C SER A 33 20.67 4.24 3.70
N ARG A 34 21.37 5.06 4.49
CA ARG A 34 20.77 5.98 5.45
C ARG A 34 19.86 6.96 4.70
N MET A 35 18.65 7.14 5.20
CA MET A 35 17.72 8.12 4.66
C MET A 35 18.04 9.52 5.19
N THR A 36 17.80 10.54 4.37
CA THR A 36 17.97 11.94 4.75
C THR A 36 16.70 12.46 5.41
N CYS A 37 16.81 13.03 6.60
CA CYS A 37 15.70 13.72 7.25
C CYS A 37 15.45 15.07 6.56
N ILE A 38 14.29 15.22 5.90
CA ILE A 38 13.91 16.44 5.18
C ILE A 38 12.98 17.32 6.04
N LYS A 39 12.17 16.69 6.88
CA LYS A 39 11.31 17.33 7.88
C LYS A 39 11.23 16.43 9.11
N PHE A 40 10.77 16.98 10.23
CA PHE A 40 10.64 16.30 11.53
C PHE A 40 10.14 14.84 11.47
N ASN A 41 9.24 14.52 10.56
CA ASN A 41 8.70 13.17 10.38
C ASN A 41 8.82 12.63 8.95
N ARG A 42 9.69 13.18 8.10
CA ARG A 42 9.81 12.81 6.68
C ARG A 42 11.26 12.51 6.31
N TRP A 43 11.47 11.27 5.88
CA TRP A 43 12.76 10.72 5.49
C TRP A 43 12.76 10.39 4.00
N GLU A 44 13.85 10.68 3.31
CA GLU A 44 13.96 10.44 1.88
C GLU A 44 15.25 9.71 1.52
N LEU A 45 15.15 8.81 0.53
CA LEU A 45 16.28 8.13 -0.06
C LEU A 45 16.02 7.96 -1.56
N GLU A 46 17.01 8.30 -2.37
CA GLU A 46 17.00 7.97 -3.79
C GLU A 46 17.94 6.79 -4.02
N LEU A 47 17.40 5.71 -4.59
CA LEU A 47 18.14 4.49 -4.84
C LEU A 47 18.08 4.13 -6.32
N GLN A 48 19.22 3.70 -6.87
CA GLN A 48 19.26 3.06 -8.18
C GLN A 48 18.86 1.59 -8.01
N VAL A 49 17.67 1.24 -8.52
CA VAL A 49 17.15 -0.12 -8.44
C VAL A 49 17.57 -0.88 -9.69
N THR A 50 18.44 -1.88 -9.50
CA THR A 50 18.92 -2.76 -10.57
C THR A 50 17.91 -3.86 -10.84
N ASP A 51 17.40 -4.45 -9.76
CA ASP A 51 16.57 -5.63 -9.79
C ASP A 51 15.19 -5.35 -10.41
N ALA A 52 14.57 -6.38 -11.00
CA ALA A 52 13.21 -6.28 -11.52
C ALA A 52 12.19 -6.09 -10.38
N GLN A 53 12.52 -6.61 -9.21
CA GLN A 53 11.73 -6.56 -8.00
C GLN A 53 12.67 -6.31 -6.83
N LEU A 54 12.37 -5.29 -6.03
CA LEU A 54 13.14 -4.94 -4.84
C LEU A 54 12.30 -5.29 -3.61
N GLU A 55 12.81 -6.17 -2.77
CA GLU A 55 12.31 -6.30 -1.41
C GLU A 55 13.08 -5.35 -0.50
N TYR A 56 12.37 -4.66 0.39
CA TYR A 56 13.00 -3.71 1.30
C TYR A 56 12.24 -3.58 2.61
N LYS A 57 12.91 -3.06 3.62
CA LYS A 57 12.38 -2.86 4.95
C LYS A 57 13.09 -1.70 5.64
N TYR A 58 12.32 -0.91 6.38
CA TYR A 58 12.88 0.20 7.15
C TYR A 58 13.38 -0.26 8.52
N VAL A 59 14.44 0.39 8.98
CA VAL A 59 15.06 0.12 10.28
C VAL A 59 15.49 1.45 10.93
N ILE A 60 15.26 1.56 12.22
CA ILE A 60 15.74 2.66 13.05
C ILE A 60 16.96 2.15 13.80
N ALA A 61 18.04 2.92 13.75
CA ALA A 61 19.29 2.63 14.44
C ALA A 61 19.96 3.94 14.86
N ASP A 62 21.08 3.88 15.57
CA ASP A 62 21.85 5.10 15.85
C ASP A 62 22.37 5.75 14.58
N TYR A 63 22.35 7.07 14.59
CA TYR A 63 22.67 7.90 13.44
C TYR A 63 24.12 7.77 12.97
N ASP A 64 25.06 7.68 13.92
CA ASP A 64 26.50 7.65 13.64
C ASP A 64 27.05 6.22 13.53
N ASN A 65 26.46 5.26 14.25
CA ASN A 65 26.92 3.87 14.25
C ASN A 65 25.73 2.90 14.30
N PRO A 66 25.13 2.55 13.16
CA PRO A 66 23.88 1.79 13.10
C PRO A 66 24.00 0.35 13.60
N SER A 67 25.21 -0.15 13.83
CA SER A 67 25.48 -1.50 14.35
C SER A 67 25.88 -1.55 15.82
N LEU A 68 26.03 -0.40 16.48
CA LEU A 68 26.51 -0.36 17.86
C LEU A 68 25.43 -0.73 18.89
N HIS A 69 24.21 -0.22 18.73
CA HIS A 69 23.10 -0.50 19.63
C HIS A 69 21.97 -1.27 18.92
N GLN A 70 20.87 -1.47 19.66
CA GLN A 70 19.72 -2.22 19.19
C GLN A 70 19.06 -1.55 17.98
N GLN A 71 18.93 -2.32 16.91
CA GLN A 71 18.21 -1.95 15.70
C GLN A 71 16.73 -2.26 15.86
N ILE A 72 15.87 -1.32 15.48
CA ILE A 72 14.42 -1.46 15.53
C ILE A 72 13.91 -1.58 14.10
N TRP A 73 13.63 -2.82 13.69
CA TRP A 73 13.05 -3.10 12.38
C TRP A 73 11.55 -2.82 12.38
N GLU A 74 11.01 -2.31 11.27
CA GLU A 74 9.55 -2.19 11.16
C GLU A 74 8.89 -3.57 11.29
N ARG A 75 7.66 -3.64 11.80
CA ARG A 75 6.92 -4.91 11.87
C ARG A 75 6.43 -5.40 10.51
N GLY A 76 5.99 -6.66 10.50
CA GLY A 76 5.39 -7.34 9.36
C GLY A 76 6.37 -7.73 8.25
N ASN A 77 5.80 -8.16 7.13
CA ASN A 77 6.54 -8.61 5.96
C ASN A 77 7.32 -7.48 5.29
N ASN A 78 8.36 -7.88 4.55
CA ASN A 78 9.12 -6.99 3.67
C ASN A 78 8.19 -6.26 2.71
N ARG A 79 8.47 -4.98 2.49
CA ARG A 79 7.85 -4.21 1.41
C ARG A 79 8.45 -4.65 0.09
N ASN A 80 7.70 -4.43 -0.98
CA ASN A 80 8.10 -4.89 -2.29
C ASN A 80 7.73 -3.87 -3.36
N VAL A 81 8.67 -3.57 -4.25
CA VAL A 81 8.49 -2.69 -5.39
C VAL A 81 8.85 -3.45 -6.64
N ILE A 82 7.90 -3.48 -7.58
CA ILE A 82 8.12 -4.02 -8.92
C ILE A 82 8.51 -2.85 -9.80
N LYS A 83 9.71 -2.95 -10.38
CA LYS A 83 10.25 -1.92 -11.25
C LYS A 83 9.35 -1.74 -12.48
N SER A 84 8.84 -0.53 -12.66
CA SER A 84 8.08 -0.22 -13.87
C SER A 84 8.99 -0.24 -15.11
N LYS A 85 8.47 -0.73 -16.24
CA LYS A 85 9.20 -0.74 -17.52
C LYS A 85 9.41 0.67 -18.12
N SER A 86 8.76 1.69 -17.56
CA SER A 86 8.88 3.08 -18.02
C SER A 86 10.08 3.78 -17.39
N ASN A 87 10.79 4.59 -18.18
CA ASN A 87 11.91 5.44 -17.73
C ASN A 87 11.47 6.63 -16.84
N SER A 88 10.28 6.57 -16.25
CA SER A 88 9.77 7.62 -15.36
C SER A 88 10.40 7.48 -13.98
N SER A 89 10.81 8.59 -13.38
CA SER A 89 11.14 8.64 -11.96
C SER A 89 9.92 8.25 -11.12
N GLU A 90 10.08 7.21 -10.31
CA GLU A 90 9.01 6.72 -9.44
C GLU A 90 9.24 7.23 -8.02
N THR A 91 8.16 7.67 -7.35
CA THR A 91 8.22 8.07 -5.95
C THR A 91 7.30 7.17 -5.14
N ILE A 92 7.89 6.44 -4.20
CA ILE A 92 7.17 5.60 -3.25
C ILE A 92 6.96 6.41 -1.98
N LYS A 93 5.72 6.41 -1.50
CA LYS A 93 5.33 7.08 -0.26
C LYS A 93 4.89 6.02 0.73
N ASP A 94 5.71 5.82 1.75
CA ASP A 94 5.52 4.85 2.81
C ASP A 94 5.27 5.55 4.15
N MET A 95 4.59 4.83 5.03
CA MET A 95 4.37 5.21 6.43
C MET A 95 4.85 4.05 7.29
N TRP A 96 5.56 4.36 8.38
CA TRP A 96 6.08 3.33 9.29
C TRP A 96 4.96 2.41 9.78
N GLU A 97 5.17 1.10 9.67
CA GLU A 97 4.21 0.07 10.10
C GLU A 97 2.78 0.24 9.55
N LYS A 98 2.67 0.95 8.43
CA LYS A 98 1.42 1.04 7.67
C LYS A 98 1.65 0.56 6.25
N ARG A 99 0.64 -0.13 5.71
CA ARG A 99 0.65 -0.65 4.33
C ARG A 99 -0.48 -0.02 3.56
N MET A 100 -0.19 0.47 2.35
CA MET A 100 -1.21 1.01 1.47
C MET A 100 -1.91 -0.15 0.77
N ILE A 101 -3.22 -0.25 0.95
CA ILE A 101 -4.07 -1.12 0.13
C ILE A 101 -4.62 -0.27 -1.01
N SER A 102 -4.51 -0.79 -2.23
CA SER A 102 -5.12 -0.19 -3.43
C SER A 102 -6.12 -1.16 -4.02
N LEU A 103 -7.40 -0.81 -3.91
CA LEU A 103 -8.50 -1.56 -4.50
C LEU A 103 -8.83 -0.99 -5.88
N LYS A 104 -9.12 -1.88 -6.82
CA LYS A 104 -9.57 -1.54 -8.19
C LYS A 104 -10.74 -2.45 -8.55
N LEU A 105 -11.82 -1.85 -9.04
CA LEU A 105 -12.99 -2.56 -9.53
C LEU A 105 -13.32 -2.03 -10.93
N MET A 106 -13.39 -2.91 -11.93
CA MET A 106 -13.74 -2.50 -13.30
C MET A 106 -15.15 -1.90 -13.33
N ALA A 107 -15.31 -0.82 -14.11
CA ALA A 107 -16.56 -0.12 -14.29
C ALA A 107 -17.06 -0.29 -15.72
N LEU A 108 -18.33 -0.67 -15.88
CA LEU A 108 -18.98 -0.83 -17.18
C LEU A 108 -19.53 0.49 -17.72
N ASN A 109 -19.90 1.42 -16.84
CA ASN A 109 -20.49 2.70 -17.21
C ASN A 109 -20.10 3.82 -16.22
N ASN A 110 -20.40 5.06 -16.61
CA ASN A 110 -20.12 6.25 -15.78
C ASN A 110 -21.19 6.52 -14.72
N ASN A 111 -22.37 5.92 -14.87
CA ASN A 111 -23.49 6.16 -13.98
C ASN A 111 -23.61 5.10 -12.89
N SER A 112 -22.44 4.67 -12.39
CA SER A 112 -22.32 3.73 -11.30
C SER A 112 -21.60 4.38 -10.13
N LEU A 113 -21.95 3.96 -8.92
CA LEU A 113 -21.31 4.33 -7.67
C LEU A 113 -20.77 3.06 -7.04
N ALA A 114 -19.48 3.04 -6.71
CA ALA A 114 -18.88 1.96 -5.95
C ALA A 114 -18.42 2.46 -4.59
N ILE A 115 -18.68 1.66 -3.56
CA ILE A 115 -18.32 1.91 -2.17
C ILE A 115 -17.62 0.65 -1.63
N VAL A 116 -16.58 0.84 -0.83
CA VAL A 116 -15.95 -0.23 -0.07
C VAL A 116 -16.35 -0.08 1.39
N ILE A 117 -16.82 -1.17 1.99
CA ILE A 117 -17.23 -1.25 3.39
C ILE A 117 -16.43 -2.41 4.02
N GLY A 118 -15.95 -2.26 5.25
CA GLY A 118 -15.23 -3.34 5.91
C GLY A 118 -15.27 -3.24 7.43
N ASN A 119 -14.74 -4.27 8.08
CA ASN A 119 -14.75 -4.40 9.53
C ASN A 119 -13.44 -3.91 10.19
N PHE A 120 -12.60 -3.18 9.45
CA PHE A 120 -11.29 -2.72 9.90
C PHE A 120 -11.31 -1.21 10.21
N PRO A 121 -10.52 -0.69 11.18
CA PRO A 121 -10.55 0.73 11.55
C PRO A 121 -10.35 1.70 10.38
N ALA A 122 -9.51 1.37 9.40
CA ALA A 122 -9.33 2.20 8.18
C ALA A 122 -10.54 2.20 7.24
N LEU A 123 -11.49 1.28 7.44
CA LEU A 123 -12.77 1.15 6.75
C LEU A 123 -13.95 1.32 7.73
N SER A 124 -13.74 1.95 8.89
CA SER A 124 -14.80 2.19 9.89
C SER A 124 -15.94 3.03 9.33
N THR A 125 -15.67 3.79 8.27
CA THR A 125 -16.66 4.46 7.45
C THR A 125 -16.61 3.93 6.01
N PRO A 126 -17.77 3.83 5.33
CA PRO A 126 -17.81 3.47 3.92
C PRO A 126 -16.94 4.42 3.08
N ILE A 127 -16.06 3.86 2.25
CA ILE A 127 -15.21 4.64 1.34
C ILE A 127 -15.83 4.64 -0.05
N GLN A 128 -16.29 5.80 -0.50
CA GLN A 128 -16.68 5.98 -1.89
C GLN A 128 -15.44 5.91 -2.80
N MET A 129 -15.48 5.01 -3.78
CA MET A 129 -14.41 4.83 -4.75
C MET A 129 -14.45 5.92 -5.82
N LYS A 130 -13.29 6.31 -6.33
CA LYS A 130 -13.15 7.28 -7.42
C LYS A 130 -13.19 6.56 -8.76
N LEU A 131 -14.03 7.00 -9.68
CA LEU A 131 -14.03 6.52 -11.07
C LEU A 131 -12.86 7.15 -11.84
N LEU A 132 -12.04 6.31 -12.47
CA LEU A 132 -10.93 6.73 -13.33
C LEU A 132 -11.04 6.06 -14.70
N GLU A 133 -10.49 6.72 -15.72
CA GLU A 133 -10.43 6.22 -17.10
C GLU A 133 -8.98 6.18 -17.57
N LYS A 134 -8.54 5.03 -18.10
CA LYS A 134 -7.18 4.85 -18.62
C LYS A 134 -7.22 3.88 -19.80
N LYS A 135 -6.71 4.32 -20.97
CA LYS A 135 -6.60 3.50 -22.19
C LYS A 135 -7.92 2.77 -22.54
N SER A 136 -9.02 3.52 -22.57
CA SER A 136 -10.37 3.03 -22.88
C SER A 136 -10.98 2.04 -21.86
N MET A 137 -10.32 1.79 -20.73
CA MET A 137 -10.90 1.05 -19.61
C MET A 137 -11.28 2.02 -18.49
N LYS A 138 -12.43 1.74 -17.87
CA LYS A 138 -12.94 2.48 -16.71
C LYS A 138 -12.87 1.59 -15.48
N TYR A 139 -12.48 2.17 -14.35
CA TYR A 139 -12.43 1.44 -13.09
C TYR A 139 -12.62 2.39 -11.90
N PHE A 140 -13.28 1.88 -10.88
CA PHE A 140 -13.32 2.47 -9.56
C PHE A 140 -12.03 2.14 -8.82
N THR A 141 -11.48 3.11 -8.08
CA THR A 141 -10.33 2.90 -7.20
C THR A 141 -10.53 3.51 -5.82
N ALA A 142 -10.03 2.80 -4.80
CA ALA A 142 -9.88 3.31 -3.45
C ALA A 142 -8.48 2.96 -2.95
N LYS A 143 -7.90 3.86 -2.17
CA LYS A 143 -6.61 3.66 -1.51
C LYS A 143 -6.72 4.08 -0.05
N PHE A 144 -6.24 3.24 0.84
CA PHE A 144 -6.21 3.52 2.27
C PHE A 144 -5.03 2.80 2.91
N TYR A 145 -4.60 3.28 4.08
CA TYR A 145 -3.54 2.65 4.84
C TYR A 145 -4.13 1.77 5.93
N ILE A 146 -3.58 0.57 6.06
CA ILE A 146 -3.82 -0.31 7.21
C ILE A 146 -2.65 -0.19 8.18
N ASP A 147 -2.95 -0.28 9.47
CA ASP A 147 -1.95 -0.40 10.52
C ASP A 147 -1.63 -1.89 10.71
N ILE A 148 -0.36 -2.26 10.60
CA ILE A 148 0.09 -3.65 10.72
C ILE A 148 0.77 -3.95 12.06
N THR A 149 0.67 -3.03 13.04
CA THR A 149 1.19 -3.26 14.40
C THR A 149 0.59 -4.50 15.06
N ASN A 150 -0.64 -4.85 14.70
CA ASN A 150 -1.36 -6.08 15.08
C ASN A 150 -1.52 -7.01 13.86
N SER A 151 -0.44 -7.74 13.52
CA SER A 151 -0.32 -8.55 12.29
C SER A 151 -1.33 -9.68 12.14
N ASP A 152 -2.04 -10.04 13.21
CA ASP A 152 -2.98 -11.18 13.23
C ASP A 152 -4.37 -10.80 12.72
N GLN A 153 -4.58 -9.52 12.37
CA GLN A 153 -5.88 -9.05 11.91
C GLN A 153 -6.15 -9.48 10.47
N VAL A 154 -7.17 -10.30 10.31
CA VAL A 154 -7.75 -10.63 9.02
C VAL A 154 -8.58 -9.45 8.54
N ILE A 155 -8.29 -8.91 7.35
CA ILE A 155 -9.02 -7.77 6.81
C ILE A 155 -10.19 -8.28 5.99
N GLN A 156 -11.41 -7.95 6.39
CA GLN A 156 -12.60 -8.28 5.62
C GLN A 156 -13.29 -7.02 5.08
N PHE A 157 -13.62 -7.05 3.80
CA PHE A 157 -14.38 -5.97 3.16
C PHE A 157 -15.33 -6.50 2.08
N GLN A 158 -16.30 -5.67 1.72
CA GLN A 158 -17.27 -5.91 0.67
C GLN A 158 -17.33 -4.70 -0.25
N TYR A 159 -17.65 -4.95 -1.51
CA TYR A 159 -18.03 -3.92 -2.45
C TYR A 159 -19.54 -3.76 -2.45
N TYR A 160 -19.97 -2.51 -2.33
CA TYR A 160 -21.33 -2.08 -2.65
C TYR A 160 -21.30 -1.33 -3.97
N LEU A 161 -22.16 -1.74 -4.92
CA LEU A 161 -22.25 -1.15 -6.24
C LEU A 161 -23.69 -0.76 -6.54
N LEU A 162 -23.90 0.52 -6.87
CA LEU A 162 -25.18 1.06 -7.32
C LEU A 162 -25.04 1.50 -8.78
N ILE A 163 -25.79 0.86 -9.67
CA ILE A 163 -25.93 1.27 -11.08
C ILE A 163 -27.21 2.07 -11.18
N LYS A 164 -27.15 3.32 -11.67
CA LYS A 164 -28.29 4.24 -11.61
C LYS A 164 -29.21 4.20 -12.83
N ASP A 165 -28.70 3.81 -14.01
CA ASP A 165 -29.46 3.79 -15.26
C ASP A 165 -29.40 2.43 -15.98
N PRO A 166 -30.47 2.04 -16.71
CA PRO A 166 -31.76 2.73 -16.86
C PRO A 166 -32.74 2.46 -15.70
N THR A 167 -32.44 1.49 -14.85
CA THR A 167 -33.17 1.22 -13.60
C THR A 167 -32.15 1.07 -12.48
N PRO A 168 -32.33 1.75 -11.33
CA PRO A 168 -31.43 1.60 -10.19
C PRO A 168 -31.31 0.13 -9.78
N MET A 169 -30.09 -0.38 -9.76
CA MET A 169 -29.78 -1.73 -9.31
C MET A 169 -28.65 -1.67 -8.29
N GLU A 170 -28.91 -2.30 -7.15
CA GLU A 170 -27.96 -2.40 -6.05
C GLU A 170 -27.38 -3.80 -5.98
N PHE A 171 -26.08 -3.85 -5.73
CA PHE A 171 -25.32 -5.07 -5.62
C PHE A 171 -24.40 -5.03 -4.42
N ILE A 172 -24.28 -6.16 -3.73
CA ILE A 172 -23.28 -6.38 -2.69
C ILE A 172 -22.45 -7.62 -3.01
N SER A 173 -21.14 -7.52 -2.82
CA SER A 173 -20.26 -8.67 -2.99
C SER A 173 -20.30 -9.59 -1.77
N ASN A 174 -19.87 -10.83 -1.97
CA ASN A 174 -19.42 -11.65 -0.83
C ASN A 174 -18.29 -10.93 -0.05
N PRO A 175 -18.16 -11.16 1.27
CA PRO A 175 -17.01 -10.72 2.04
C PRO A 175 -15.71 -11.25 1.43
N ILE A 176 -14.79 -10.34 1.14
CA ILE A 176 -13.44 -10.64 0.68
C ILE A 176 -12.53 -10.57 1.89
N THR A 177 -11.77 -11.63 2.11
CA THR A 177 -10.79 -11.74 3.20
C THR A 177 -9.39 -11.58 2.63
N LEU A 178 -8.59 -10.69 3.21
CA LEU A 178 -7.16 -10.54 2.91
C LEU A 178 -6.33 -10.91 4.14
N GLY A 179 -5.39 -11.82 3.93
CA GLY A 179 -4.34 -12.08 4.92
C GLY A 179 -3.25 -11.01 4.83
N ILE A 180 -2.83 -10.42 5.96
CA ILE A 180 -1.70 -9.48 6.00
C ILE A 180 -0.38 -10.16 5.55
N SER A 181 -0.32 -11.50 5.62
CA SER A 181 0.80 -12.31 5.12
C SER A 181 0.84 -12.47 3.59
N GLU A 182 -0.23 -12.13 2.88
CA GLU A 182 -0.31 -12.29 1.43
C GLU A 182 0.50 -11.18 0.76
N ARG A 183 1.58 -11.59 0.08
CA ARG A 183 2.46 -10.69 -0.68
C ARG A 183 1.64 -9.85 -1.65
N ASN A 184 2.16 -8.67 -2.03
CA ASN A 184 1.68 -7.82 -3.12
C ASN A 184 1.28 -8.63 -4.36
N GLN A 185 0.06 -9.16 -4.35
CA GLN A 185 -0.59 -9.79 -5.48
C GLN A 185 -1.60 -8.78 -5.97
N GLU A 186 -1.62 -8.56 -7.29
CA GLU A 186 -2.87 -8.18 -7.91
C GLU A 186 -3.82 -9.36 -7.67
N ILE A 187 -4.59 -9.28 -6.59
CA ILE A 187 -5.62 -10.25 -6.27
C ILE A 187 -6.77 -9.96 -7.24
N CYS A 188 -6.62 -10.49 -8.44
CA CYS A 188 -7.65 -10.54 -9.47
C CYS A 188 -8.60 -11.68 -9.11
N GLN A 189 -9.46 -11.44 -8.12
CA GLN A 189 -10.55 -12.37 -7.80
C GLN A 189 -11.77 -12.05 -8.66
N ALA A 190 -12.42 -13.08 -9.17
CA ALA A 190 -13.77 -12.95 -9.69
C ALA A 190 -14.70 -12.63 -8.51
N ILE A 191 -15.21 -11.40 -8.48
CA ILE A 191 -16.11 -10.96 -7.42
C ILE A 191 -17.54 -11.31 -7.84
N SER A 192 -18.19 -12.18 -7.08
CA SER A 192 -19.61 -12.46 -7.23
C SER A 192 -20.43 -11.39 -6.52
N PHE A 193 -21.44 -10.86 -7.20
CA PHE A 193 -22.38 -9.89 -6.66
C PHE A 193 -23.78 -10.50 -6.53
N TYR A 194 -24.48 -10.15 -5.46
CA TYR A 194 -25.90 -10.43 -5.31
C TYR A 194 -26.68 -9.16 -5.60
N ARG A 195 -27.73 -9.28 -6.42
CA ARG A 195 -28.68 -8.19 -6.61
C ARG A 195 -29.52 -8.05 -5.35
N ILE A 196 -29.60 -6.84 -4.82
CA ILE A 196 -30.49 -6.50 -3.72
C ILE A 196 -31.83 -6.10 -4.34
N ALA A 197 -32.91 -6.74 -3.91
CA ALA A 197 -34.25 -6.30 -4.27
C ALA A 197 -34.57 -5.05 -3.46
N LEU A 198 -34.81 -3.92 -4.14
CA LEU A 198 -35.37 -2.73 -3.52
C LEU A 198 -36.85 -3.01 -3.29
N CYS A 199 -37.24 -3.23 -2.02
CA CYS A 199 -38.63 -3.31 -1.59
C CYS A 199 -39.24 -1.90 -1.52
#